data_AF-A0A4Y2D7E7-F1
#
_entry.id   AF-A0A4Y2D7E7-F1
#
_cell.length_a   1.000
_cell.length_b   1.000
_cell.length_c   1.000
_cell.angle_alpha   90.00
_cell.angle_beta   90.00
_cell.angle_gamma   90.00
#
_symmetry.space_group_name_H-M   'P 1'
#
loop_
_entity.id
_entity.type
_entity.pdbx_description
1 polymer ?
#
loop_
_entity_poly.entity_id
_entity_poly.type
_entity_poly.pdbx_seq_one_letter_code
_entity_poly.pdbx_strand_id
1 'polypeptide(L)'
;MLLYMYTDSLEELQWETASELYVAAEKYQIMTLKDKCSSFLKTNLSLTNACEVLLLADLHQNKELKSTVQDFILENDKIIINSSEWKLLMQANVNLAAETMLLRFKE
;
A
#
# COMPACT_ATOMS: atom_id res chain seq x y z
N MET A 1 -11.84 -13.67 3.72
CA MET A 1 -11.11 -14.73 2.99
C MET A 1 -12.01 -15.92 2.65
N LEU A 2 -12.70 -16.54 3.63
CA LEU A 2 -13.61 -17.67 3.37
C LEU A 2 -14.70 -17.34 2.35
N LEU A 3 -15.33 -16.16 2.45
CA LEU A 3 -16.37 -15.75 1.51
C LEU A 3 -15.84 -15.73 0.05
N TYR A 4 -14.71 -15.06 -0.20
CA TYR A 4 -14.06 -15.04 -1.51
C TYR A 4 -13.77 -16.43 -2.08
N MET A 5 -13.29 -17.37 -1.25
CA MET A 5 -13.02 -18.75 -1.71
C MET A 5 -14.30 -19.48 -2.17
N TYR A 6 -15.46 -19.09 -1.64
CA TYR A 6 -16.75 -19.71 -1.96
C TYR A 6 -17.57 -18.93 -3.01
N THR A 7 -17.37 -17.61 -3.14
CA THR A 7 -18.22 -16.75 -3.97
C THR A 7 -17.47 -16.07 -5.12
N ASP A 8 -16.13 -16.09 -5.12
CA ASP A 8 -15.26 -15.25 -5.96
C ASP A 8 -15.64 -13.75 -5.97
N SER A 9 -16.42 -13.32 -4.97
CA SER A 9 -16.94 -11.96 -4.84
C SER A 9 -16.37 -11.29 -3.60
N LEU A 10 -16.08 -10.01 -3.76
CA LEU A 10 -15.63 -9.11 -2.70
C LEU A 10 -16.63 -7.96 -2.62
N GLU A 11 -17.84 -8.24 -2.16
CA GLU A 11 -18.83 -7.20 -1.91
C GLU A 11 -18.37 -6.36 -0.69
N GLU A 12 -18.34 -5.04 -0.87
CA GLU A 12 -17.96 -4.03 0.14
C GLU A 12 -16.56 -4.22 0.77
N LEU A 13 -15.53 -4.33 -0.08
CA LEU A 13 -14.14 -4.18 0.37
C LEU A 13 -13.95 -2.81 1.03
N GLN A 14 -13.86 -2.79 2.37
CA GLN A 14 -13.29 -1.67 3.12
C GLN A 14 -11.77 -1.74 3.08
N TRP A 15 -11.09 -0.61 3.29
CA TRP A 15 -9.64 -0.52 3.20
C TRP A 15 -8.94 -1.48 4.18
N GLU A 16 -9.44 -1.59 5.40
CA GLU A 16 -8.93 -2.47 6.45
C GLU A 16 -9.09 -3.95 6.06
N THR A 17 -10.26 -4.30 5.51
CA THR A 17 -10.51 -5.66 5.01
C THR A 17 -9.62 -5.97 3.80
N ALA A 18 -9.34 -4.98 2.94
CA ALA A 18 -8.48 -5.14 1.78
C ALA A 18 -7.03 -5.39 2.16
N SER A 19 -6.50 -4.67 3.15
CA SER A 19 -5.13 -4.84 3.65
C SER A 19 -4.97 -6.19 4.36
N GLU A 20 -5.93 -6.60 5.20
CA GLU A 20 -5.91 -7.92 5.83
C GLU A 20 -6.03 -9.07 4.81
N LEU A 21 -6.91 -8.93 3.81
CA LEU A 21 -7.04 -9.90 2.74
C LEU A 21 -5.79 -9.98 1.88
N TYR A 22 -5.10 -8.87 1.64
CA TYR A 22 -3.84 -8.85 0.92
C TYR A 22 -2.76 -9.65 1.67
N VAL A 23 -2.62 -9.41 2.97
CA VAL A 23 -1.69 -10.15 3.84
C VAL A 23 -2.02 -11.65 3.84
N ALA A 24 -3.31 -12.00 3.96
CA ALA A 24 -3.76 -13.38 3.91
C ALA A 24 -3.52 -14.02 2.54
N ALA A 25 -3.83 -13.31 1.44
CA ALA A 25 -3.62 -13.80 0.08
C ALA A 25 -2.16 -14.11 -0.18
N GLU A 26 -1.24 -13.30 0.32
CA GLU A 26 0.19 -13.60 0.22
C GLU A 26 0.56 -14.83 1.07
N LYS A 27 0.13 -14.87 2.34
CA LYS A 27 0.43 -15.99 3.25
C LYS A 27 -0.05 -17.34 2.70
N TYR A 28 -1.21 -17.36 2.04
CA TYR A 28 -1.79 -18.56 1.45
C TYR A 28 -1.49 -18.70 -0.06
N GLN A 29 -0.63 -17.84 -0.63
CA GLN A 29 -0.22 -17.85 -2.03
C GLN A 29 -1.38 -17.84 -3.05
N ILE A 30 -2.48 -17.15 -2.71
CA ILE A 30 -3.64 -16.96 -3.58
C ILE A 30 -3.38 -15.74 -4.47
N MET A 31 -2.65 -15.95 -5.57
CA MET A 31 -2.20 -14.86 -6.45
C MET A 31 -3.35 -14.00 -6.98
N THR A 32 -4.46 -14.61 -7.39
CA THR A 32 -5.62 -13.89 -7.94
C THR A 32 -6.27 -12.96 -6.92
N LEU A 33 -6.30 -13.35 -5.64
CA LEU A 33 -6.79 -12.50 -4.55
C LEU A 33 -5.79 -11.39 -4.23
N LYS A 34 -4.49 -11.70 -4.25
CA LYS A 34 -3.42 -10.71 -4.07
C LYS A 34 -3.50 -9.60 -5.12
N ASP A 35 -3.72 -9.96 -6.39
CA ASP A 35 -3.83 -9.00 -7.49
C ASP A 35 -5.10 -8.15 -7.41
N LYS A 36 -6.25 -8.77 -7.06
CA LYS A 36 -7.51 -8.05 -6.81
C LYS A 36 -7.36 -7.05 -5.66
N CYS A 37 -6.79 -7.47 -4.52
CA CYS A 37 -6.56 -6.60 -3.37
C CYS A 37 -5.53 -5.50 -3.68
N SER A 38 -4.44 -5.82 -4.39
CA SER A 38 -3.44 -4.85 -4.84
C SER A 38 -4.08 -3.76 -5.71
N SER A 39 -4.91 -4.16 -6.68
CA SER A 39 -5.63 -3.23 -7.55
C SER A 39 -6.59 -2.34 -6.76
N PHE A 40 -7.33 -2.91 -5.80
CA PHE A 40 -8.21 -2.14 -4.93
C PHE A 40 -7.45 -1.14 -4.05
N LEU A 41 -6.30 -1.54 -3.48
CA LEU A 41 -5.45 -0.68 -2.68
C LEU A 41 -4.90 0.49 -3.50
N LYS A 42 -4.50 0.25 -4.76
CA LYS A 42 -4.07 1.31 -5.69
C LYS A 42 -5.20 2.32 -5.99
N THR A 43 -6.43 1.85 -6.23
CA THR A 43 -7.55 2.75 -6.58
C THR A 43 -8.11 3.52 -5.38
N ASN A 44 -7.85 3.07 -4.16
CA ASN A 44 -8.34 3.69 -2.93
C ASN A 44 -7.22 4.38 -2.12
N LEU A 45 -6.14 4.80 -2.79
CA LEU A 45 -5.10 5.61 -2.14
C LEU A 45 -5.65 6.97 -1.71
N SER A 46 -5.25 7.39 -0.53
CA SER A 46 -5.60 8.65 0.10
C SER A 46 -4.40 9.23 0.83
N LEU A 47 -4.46 10.52 1.15
CA LEU A 47 -3.40 11.20 1.88
C LEU A 47 -3.13 10.59 3.27
N THR A 48 -4.15 9.97 3.88
CA THR A 48 -4.04 9.37 5.22
C THR A 48 -3.53 7.93 5.17
N ASN A 49 -3.84 7.17 4.12
CA ASN A 49 -3.46 5.76 4.04
C ASN A 49 -2.18 5.51 3.23
N ALA A 50 -1.71 6.47 2.44
CA ALA A 50 -0.56 6.29 1.54
C ALA A 50 0.70 5.79 2.26
N CYS A 51 1.00 6.31 3.46
CA CYS A 51 2.15 5.88 4.24
C CYS A 51 2.02 4.41 4.70
N GLU A 52 0.82 4.00 5.12
CA GLU A 52 0.57 2.63 5.56
C GLU A 52 0.63 1.64 4.40
N VAL A 53 0.05 2.00 3.25
CA VAL A 53 0.15 1.18 2.03
C VAL A 53 1.60 1.07 1.54
N LEU A 54 2.41 2.13 1.67
CA LEU A 54 3.84 2.08 1.32
C LEU A 54 4.61 1.07 2.19
N LEU A 55 4.38 1.09 3.50
CA LEU A 55 4.97 0.12 4.43
C LEU A 55 4.53 -1.31 4.11
N LEU A 56 3.25 -1.49 3.83
CA LEU A 56 2.69 -2.79 3.47
C LEU A 56 3.27 -3.30 2.14
N ALA A 57 3.42 -2.43 1.14
CA ALA A 57 4.01 -2.79 -0.15
C ALA A 57 5.49 -3.19 -0.02
N ASP A 58 6.25 -2.49 0.82
CA ASP A 58 7.65 -2.81 1.11
C ASP A 58 7.80 -4.14 1.86
N LEU A 59 6.97 -4.35 2.89
CA LEU A 59 6.95 -5.59 3.68
C LEU A 59 6.69 -6.84 2.82
N HIS A 60 5.76 -6.72 1.89
CA HIS A 60 5.33 -7.81 1.00
C HIS A 60 6.09 -7.83 -0.34
N GLN A 61 7.15 -7.02 -0.46
CA GLN A 61 8.01 -6.90 -1.66
C GLN A 61 7.22 -6.69 -2.96
N ASN A 62 6.06 -6.04 -2.88
CA ASN A 62 5.21 -5.75 -4.03
C ASN A 62 5.71 -4.50 -4.73
N LYS A 63 6.67 -4.70 -5.64
CA LYS A 63 7.34 -3.62 -6.36
C LYS A 63 6.38 -2.72 -7.14
N GLU A 64 5.33 -3.30 -7.71
CA GLU A 64 4.36 -2.55 -8.51
C GLU A 64 3.51 -1.64 -7.62
N LEU A 65 2.97 -2.18 -6.51
CA LEU A 65 2.24 -1.37 -5.52
C LEU A 65 3.15 -0.32 -4.88
N LYS A 66 4.40 -0.68 -4.56
CA LYS A 66 5.39 0.24 -3.98
C LYS A 66 5.62 1.43 -4.93
N SER A 67 5.86 1.18 -6.21
CA SER A 67 6.03 2.25 -7.21
C SER A 67 4.80 3.15 -7.28
N THR A 68 3.59 2.58 -7.43
CA THR A 68 2.36 3.37 -7.52
C THR A 68 2.14 4.26 -6.30
N VAL A 69 2.43 3.76 -5.09
CA VAL A 69 2.27 4.53 -3.86
C VAL A 69 3.35 5.60 -3.73
N GLN A 70 4.59 5.30 -4.13
CA GLN A 70 5.67 6.28 -4.17
C GLN A 70 5.33 7.43 -5.13
N ASP A 71 4.81 7.13 -6.32
CA ASP A 71 4.38 8.14 -7.29
C ASP A 71 3.26 9.03 -6.70
N PHE A 72 2.25 8.44 -6.08
CA PHE A 72 1.18 9.18 -5.40
C PHE A 72 1.71 10.07 -4.26
N ILE A 73 2.70 9.59 -3.50
CA ILE A 73 3.34 10.36 -2.43
C ILE A 73 4.14 11.53 -3.01
N LEU A 74 4.83 11.32 -4.13
CA LEU A 74 5.61 12.37 -4.80
C LEU A 74 4.72 13.45 -5.42
N GLU A 75 3.54 13.08 -5.96
CA GLU A 75 2.54 14.04 -6.44
C GLU A 75 1.95 14.90 -5.32
N ASN A 76 1.84 14.35 -4.10
CA ASN A 76 1.24 14.98 -2.93
C ASN A 76 2.26 15.31 -1.82
N ASP A 77 3.53 15.43 -2.20
CA ASP A 77 4.69 15.48 -1.31
C ASP A 77 4.57 16.59 -0.26
N LYS A 78 4.07 17.77 -0.67
CA LYS A 78 3.94 18.95 0.20
C LYS A 78 3.02 18.71 1.39
N ILE A 79 2.00 17.86 1.19
CA ILE A 79 1.01 17.55 2.22
C ILE A 79 1.50 16.35 3.03
N ILE A 80 1.91 15.28 2.35
CA ILE A 80 2.25 14.00 2.99
C ILE A 80 3.55 14.13 3.79
N ILE A 81 4.62 14.72 3.27
CA ILE A 81 5.91 14.79 3.99
C ILE A 81 5.79 15.61 5.30
N ASN A 82 4.86 16.55 5.34
CA ASN A 82 4.59 17.37 6.54
C ASN A 82 3.61 16.71 7.53
N SER A 83 3.01 15.59 7.15
CA SER A 83 1.94 14.95 7.91
C SER A 83 2.46 14.12 9.10
N SER A 84 1.57 13.77 10.02
CA SER A 84 1.87 12.86 11.14
C SER A 84 2.23 11.46 10.65
N GLU A 85 1.56 11.02 9.60
CA GLU A 85 1.67 9.68 9.02
C GLU A 85 3.07 9.48 8.44
N TRP A 86 3.63 10.48 7.75
CA TRP A 86 5.00 10.42 7.25
C TRP A 86 6.04 10.38 8.37
N LYS A 87 5.80 11.10 9.48
CA LYS A 87 6.68 11.02 10.66
C LYS A 87 6.66 9.62 11.28
N LEU A 88 5.48 8.98 11.35
CA LEU A 88 5.37 7.60 11.82
C LEU A 88 6.08 6.63 10.88
N LEU A 89 5.95 6.82 9.57
CA LEU A 89 6.68 6.04 8.57
C LEU A 89 8.20 6.18 8.71
N MET A 90 8.70 7.40 8.94
CA MET A 90 10.11 7.64 9.23
C MET A 90 10.57 6.91 10.50
N GLN A 91 9.75 6.85 11.54
CA GLN A 91 10.08 6.11 12.77
C GLN A 91 10.09 4.60 12.56
N ALA A 92 9.16 4.08 11.74
CA ALA A 92 9.05 2.65 11.45
C ALA A 92 10.15 2.17 10.49
N ASN A 93 10.42 2.93 9.42
CA ASN A 93 11.40 2.58 8.40
C ASN A 93 12.00 3.82 7.72
N VAL A 94 13.07 4.37 8.32
CA VAL A 94 13.85 5.50 7.77
C VAL A 94 14.36 5.21 6.36
N ASN A 95 14.78 3.98 6.07
CA ASN A 95 15.36 3.64 4.77
C ASN A 95 14.32 3.77 3.65
N LEU A 96 13.10 3.28 3.89
CA LEU A 96 11.99 3.38 2.94
C LEU A 96 11.55 4.84 2.72
N ALA A 97 11.51 5.63 3.80
CA ALA A 97 11.21 7.06 3.72
C ALA A 97 12.25 7.80 2.88
N ALA A 98 13.54 7.57 3.18
CA ALA A 98 14.66 8.18 2.46
C ALA A 98 14.70 7.74 1.00
N GLU A 99 14.49 6.46 0.70
CA GLU A 99 14.40 5.94 -0.66
C GLU A 99 13.33 6.68 -1.46
N THR A 100 12.14 6.82 -0.89
CA THR A 100 11.01 7.51 -1.52
C THR A 100 11.29 8.99 -1.76
N MET A 101 11.92 9.69 -0.80
CA MET A 101 12.33 11.08 -0.98
C MET A 101 13.44 11.25 -2.03
N LEU A 102 14.37 10.30 -2.11
CA LEU A 102 15.46 10.33 -3.08
C LEU A 102 14.96 10.17 -4.52
N LEU A 103 13.83 9.48 -4.74
CA LEU A 103 13.23 9.37 -6.08
C LEU A 103 12.90 10.74 -6.67
N ARG A 104 12.48 11.71 -5.84
CA ARG A 104 12.20 13.07 -6.30
C ARG A 104 13.39 13.77 -6.95
N PHE A 105 14.61 13.47 -6.49
CA PHE A 105 15.82 14.11 -6.98
C PHE A 105 16.47 13.35 -8.14
N LYS A 106 15.87 12.22 -8.58
CA LYS A 106 16.32 11.44 -9.73
C LYS A 106 15.63 11.81 -11.04
N GLU A 107 14.61 12.66 -11.00
CA GLU A 107 14.02 13.33 -12.16
C GLU A 107 14.71 14.67 -12.43
#